data_AF-A0A014MK41-F1
#
_entry.id   AF-A0A014MK41-F1
#
_cell.length_a   1.000
_cell.length_b   1.000
_cell.length_c   1.000
_cell.angle_alpha   90.00
_cell.angle_beta   90.00
_cell.angle_gamma   90.00
#
_symmetry.space_group_name_H-M   'P 1'
#
loop_
_entity.id
_entity.type
_entity.pdbx_description
1 polymer ?
#
loop_
_entity_poly.entity_id
_entity_poly.type
_entity_poly.pdbx_seq_one_letter_code
_entity_poly.pdbx_strand_id
1 'polypeptide(L)'
;PAPRHPASAKAVGGGSLFALAPGKGFLAHREKGGILHTYVMLARPRDWFANIDFTDSAAATARIAQEFADWAPELTALIADGDTALVPRPLFALPVEHRWARVPGVTLLGDAAHLSLPNGEGANLAMYDAAELGKALAAHPGEVETALTEYERAMFPRSAAAATEGIHVHELFYGDEAPHGLINMFTGGEQTP
;
A
#
# COMPACT_ATOMS: atom_id res chain seq x y z
N PRO A 1 -18.85 -17.80 -22.45
CA PRO A 1 -18.19 -18.57 -21.37
C PRO A 1 -18.79 -18.19 -20.01
N ALA A 2 -19.04 -19.16 -19.13
CA ALA A 2 -19.43 -18.86 -17.75
C ALA A 2 -18.29 -18.12 -17.03
N PRO A 3 -18.58 -17.17 -16.13
CA PRO A 3 -17.54 -16.48 -15.39
C PRO A 3 -16.77 -17.47 -14.50
N ARG A 4 -15.44 -17.45 -14.58
CA ARG A 4 -14.57 -18.11 -13.59
C ARG A 4 -14.77 -17.41 -12.24
N HIS A 5 -14.67 -18.15 -11.15
CA HIS A 5 -14.74 -17.63 -9.77
C HIS A 5 -16.02 -16.84 -9.44
N PRO A 6 -17.23 -17.37 -9.68
CA PRO A 6 -18.49 -16.63 -9.55
C PRO A 6 -18.77 -16.15 -8.11
N ALA A 7 -18.33 -16.90 -7.10
CA ALA A 7 -18.47 -16.51 -5.69
C ALA A 7 -17.62 -15.27 -5.36
N SER A 8 -16.31 -15.32 -5.66
CA SER A 8 -15.39 -14.20 -5.49
C SER A 8 -15.82 -12.98 -6.30
N ALA A 9 -16.27 -13.17 -7.54
CA ALA A 9 -16.77 -12.11 -8.39
C ALA A 9 -18.01 -11.41 -7.80
N LYS A 10 -18.92 -12.17 -7.19
CA LYS A 10 -20.10 -11.63 -6.51
C LYS A 10 -19.70 -10.87 -5.25
N ALA A 11 -18.77 -11.41 -4.45
CA ALA A 11 -18.30 -10.78 -3.22
C ALA A 11 -17.62 -9.42 -3.50
N VAL A 12 -16.69 -9.37 -4.46
CA VAL A 12 -16.00 -8.12 -4.84
C VAL A 12 -16.94 -7.11 -5.51
N GLY A 13 -17.98 -7.59 -6.20
CA GLY A 13 -18.93 -6.73 -6.87
C GLY A 13 -18.32 -6.00 -8.08
N GLY A 14 -18.76 -4.77 -8.31
CA GLY A 14 -18.39 -3.94 -9.48
C GLY A 14 -17.25 -2.95 -9.26
N GLY A 15 -16.68 -2.89 -8.05
CA GLY A 15 -15.66 -1.91 -7.67
C GLY A 15 -14.58 -2.54 -6.81
N SER A 16 -14.39 -1.99 -5.61
CA SER A 16 -13.43 -2.48 -4.62
C SER A 16 -14.14 -3.05 -3.40
N LEU A 17 -13.55 -4.08 -2.80
CA LEU A 17 -13.92 -4.70 -1.56
C LEU A 17 -12.77 -4.53 -0.56
N PHE A 18 -13.14 -4.15 0.66
CA PHE A 18 -12.26 -4.11 1.83
C PHE A 18 -12.87 -5.04 2.88
N ALA A 19 -12.12 -6.05 3.30
CA ALA A 19 -12.51 -6.91 4.41
C ALA A 19 -11.36 -6.90 5.42
N LEU A 20 -11.58 -6.25 6.56
CA LEU A 20 -10.53 -5.77 7.44
C LEU A 20 -10.72 -6.29 8.85
N ALA A 21 -9.61 -6.67 9.49
CA ALA A 21 -9.52 -7.04 10.89
C ALA A 21 -8.13 -6.66 11.43
N PRO A 22 -7.92 -6.69 12.76
CA PRO A 22 -6.63 -6.37 13.33
C PRO A 22 -5.52 -7.25 12.75
N GLY A 23 -4.50 -6.60 12.18
CA GLY A 23 -3.34 -7.23 11.57
C GLY A 23 -3.59 -8.11 10.34
N LYS A 24 -4.81 -8.17 9.78
CA LYS A 24 -5.08 -8.98 8.58
C LYS A 24 -6.29 -8.49 7.77
N GLY A 25 -6.29 -8.73 6.47
CA GLY A 25 -7.47 -8.43 5.64
C GLY A 25 -7.27 -8.65 4.15
N PHE A 26 -8.27 -8.24 3.39
CA PHE A 26 -8.30 -8.27 1.94
C PHE A 26 -8.60 -6.89 1.38
N LEU A 27 -7.84 -6.51 0.37
CA LEU A 27 -8.25 -5.53 -0.62
C LEU A 27 -8.43 -6.27 -1.93
N ALA A 28 -9.60 -6.17 -2.54
CA ALA A 28 -9.82 -6.73 -3.86
C ALA A 28 -10.55 -5.73 -4.74
N HIS A 29 -10.18 -5.63 -6.00
CA HIS A 29 -10.89 -4.77 -6.95
C HIS A 29 -11.05 -5.43 -8.31
N ARG A 30 -12.12 -5.05 -9.00
CA ARG A 30 -12.40 -5.52 -10.36
C ARG A 30 -11.73 -4.63 -11.39
N GLU A 31 -10.90 -5.23 -12.24
CA GLU A 31 -10.24 -4.59 -13.37
C GLU A 31 -10.95 -4.89 -14.70
N LYS A 32 -10.46 -4.26 -15.78
CA LYS A 32 -10.96 -4.50 -17.14
C LYS A 32 -10.85 -5.98 -17.50
N GLY A 33 -11.86 -6.48 -18.21
CA GLY A 33 -11.92 -7.90 -18.60
C GLY A 33 -12.44 -8.83 -17.51
N GLY A 34 -12.90 -8.28 -16.38
CA GLY A 34 -13.48 -9.06 -15.29
C GLY A 34 -12.45 -9.71 -14.38
N ILE A 35 -11.18 -9.31 -14.50
CA ILE A 35 -10.08 -9.72 -13.62
C ILE A 35 -10.35 -9.20 -12.21
N LEU A 36 -10.19 -10.05 -11.20
CA LEU A 36 -10.18 -9.63 -9.81
C LEU A 36 -8.73 -9.60 -9.35
N HIS A 37 -8.27 -8.42 -8.95
CA HIS A 37 -6.96 -8.28 -8.32
C HIS A 37 -7.16 -8.35 -6.81
N THR A 38 -6.50 -9.28 -6.14
CA THR A 38 -6.59 -9.47 -4.69
C THR A 38 -5.23 -9.20 -4.04
N TYR A 39 -5.24 -8.37 -3.01
CA TYR A 39 -4.17 -8.21 -2.05
C TYR A 39 -4.60 -8.84 -0.72
N VAL A 40 -3.82 -9.83 -0.28
CA VAL A 40 -3.97 -10.43 1.04
C VAL A 40 -2.98 -9.75 1.97
N MET A 41 -3.50 -9.05 2.96
CA MET A 41 -2.71 -8.25 3.90
C MET A 41 -2.61 -9.00 5.20
N LEU A 42 -1.38 -9.18 5.71
CA LEU A 42 -1.11 -9.96 6.90
C LEU A 42 0.10 -9.40 7.65
N ALA A 43 -0.10 -9.06 8.92
CA ALA A 43 0.94 -8.63 9.84
C ALA A 43 1.41 -9.81 10.69
N ARG A 44 2.61 -10.31 10.39
CA ARG A 44 3.31 -11.34 11.18
C ARG A 44 4.79 -10.97 11.28
N PRO A 45 5.52 -11.50 12.28
CA PRO A 45 6.97 -11.33 12.35
C PRO A 45 7.67 -11.74 11.04
N ARG A 46 8.76 -11.07 10.66
CA ARG A 46 9.47 -11.36 9.40
C ARG A 46 9.89 -12.83 9.27
N ASP A 47 10.37 -13.43 10.35
CA ASP A 47 10.82 -14.82 10.36
C ASP A 47 9.68 -15.82 10.14
N TRP A 48 8.44 -15.43 10.46
CA TRP A 48 7.27 -16.23 10.15
C TRP A 48 7.09 -16.41 8.64
N PHE A 49 7.27 -15.32 7.87
CA PHE A 49 7.22 -15.37 6.40
C PHE A 49 8.44 -16.08 5.81
N ALA A 50 9.62 -15.92 6.41
CA ALA A 50 10.84 -16.59 5.96
C ALA A 50 10.76 -18.12 6.04
N ASN A 51 9.88 -18.65 6.90
CA ASN A 51 9.61 -20.07 7.04
C ASN A 51 8.58 -20.62 6.03
N ILE A 52 8.06 -19.80 5.12
CA ILE A 52 7.13 -20.21 4.06
C ILE A 52 7.88 -20.26 2.73
N ASP A 53 7.89 -21.44 2.11
CA ASP A 53 8.37 -21.58 0.74
C ASP A 53 7.28 -21.14 -0.25
N PHE A 54 7.38 -19.91 -0.75
CA PHE A 54 6.46 -19.38 -1.76
C PHE A 54 6.65 -19.98 -3.17
N THR A 55 7.68 -20.81 -3.39
CA THR A 55 7.84 -21.56 -4.65
C THR A 55 6.94 -22.80 -4.68
N ASP A 56 6.59 -23.37 -3.53
CA ASP A 56 5.49 -24.31 -3.38
C ASP A 56 4.17 -23.53 -3.24
N SER A 57 3.56 -23.23 -4.39
CA SER A 57 2.33 -22.42 -4.44
C SER A 57 1.18 -23.05 -3.65
N ALA A 58 1.05 -24.38 -3.64
CA ALA A 58 -0.04 -25.04 -2.92
C ALA A 58 0.16 -24.96 -1.41
N ALA A 59 1.38 -25.24 -0.93
CA ALA A 59 1.69 -25.14 0.49
C ALA A 59 1.61 -23.70 1.01
N ALA A 60 2.14 -22.73 0.24
CA ALA A 60 2.05 -21.32 0.58
C ALA A 60 0.60 -20.83 0.65
N THR A 61 -0.23 -21.15 -0.35
CA THR A 61 -1.66 -20.83 -0.35
C THR A 61 -2.38 -21.43 0.84
N ALA A 62 -2.17 -22.72 1.14
CA ALA A 62 -2.76 -23.36 2.31
C ALA A 62 -2.32 -22.70 3.62
N ARG A 63 -1.03 -22.36 3.75
CA ARG A 63 -0.49 -21.71 4.94
C ARG A 63 -1.06 -20.32 5.17
N ILE A 64 -1.21 -19.52 4.11
CA ILE A 64 -1.81 -18.18 4.21
C ILE A 64 -3.31 -18.28 4.46
N ALA A 65 -4.03 -19.18 3.79
CA ALA A 65 -5.47 -19.38 3.99
C ALA A 65 -5.84 -19.79 5.42
N GLN A 66 -4.96 -20.53 6.12
CA GLN A 66 -5.15 -20.88 7.54
C GLN A 66 -5.28 -19.64 8.45
N GLU A 67 -4.65 -18.51 8.11
CA GLU A 67 -4.77 -17.27 8.88
C GLU A 67 -6.18 -16.64 8.75
N PHE A 68 -7.01 -17.16 7.85
CA PHE A 68 -8.38 -16.70 7.56
C PHE A 68 -9.41 -17.84 7.66
N ALA A 69 -9.09 -18.94 8.34
CA ALA A 69 -9.95 -20.13 8.39
C ALA A 69 -11.35 -19.87 9.00
N ASP A 70 -11.49 -18.80 9.78
CA ASP A 70 -12.73 -18.34 10.41
C ASP A 70 -13.53 -17.35 9.53
N TRP A 71 -13.06 -17.03 8.33
CA TRP A 71 -13.69 -16.04 7.44
C TRP A 71 -14.70 -16.70 6.50
N ALA A 72 -15.58 -15.87 5.93
CA ALA A 72 -16.58 -16.33 4.97
C ALA A 72 -15.92 -17.05 3.78
N PRO A 73 -16.47 -18.18 3.30
CA PRO A 73 -15.89 -18.96 2.21
C PRO A 73 -15.59 -18.14 0.94
N GLU A 74 -16.44 -17.16 0.63
CA GLU A 74 -16.28 -16.28 -0.53
C GLU A 74 -15.05 -15.38 -0.43
N LEU A 75 -14.59 -15.04 0.78
CA LEU A 75 -13.37 -14.28 1.02
C LEU A 75 -12.15 -15.19 0.99
N THR A 76 -12.22 -16.37 1.62
CA THR A 76 -11.09 -17.33 1.57
C THR A 76 -10.83 -17.87 0.16
N ALA A 77 -11.87 -17.92 -0.68
CA ALA A 77 -11.75 -18.26 -2.10
C ALA A 77 -10.88 -17.26 -2.89
N LEU A 78 -10.77 -16.00 -2.44
CA LEU A 78 -9.85 -15.01 -3.04
C LEU A 78 -8.37 -15.40 -2.86
N ILE A 79 -8.06 -16.28 -1.90
CA ILE A 79 -6.74 -16.87 -1.70
C ILE A 79 -6.65 -18.23 -2.41
N ALA A 80 -7.61 -19.12 -2.13
CA ALA A 80 -7.51 -20.53 -2.48
C ALA A 80 -7.70 -20.80 -3.97
N ASP A 81 -8.57 -20.02 -4.64
CA ASP A 81 -8.98 -20.27 -6.02
C ASP A 81 -8.28 -19.31 -7.01
N GLY A 82 -7.26 -18.57 -6.57
CA GLY A 82 -6.51 -17.64 -7.41
C GLY A 82 -5.89 -18.31 -8.65
N ASP A 83 -5.97 -17.64 -9.80
CA ASP A 83 -5.39 -18.14 -11.06
C ASP A 83 -3.85 -17.97 -11.11
N THR A 84 -3.26 -17.26 -10.14
CA THR A 84 -1.82 -17.01 -10.04
C THR A 84 -1.33 -17.38 -8.64
N ALA A 85 -0.05 -17.78 -8.56
CA ALA A 85 0.60 -18.00 -7.28
C ALA A 85 0.62 -16.73 -6.42
N LEU A 86 0.62 -16.91 -5.10
CA LEU A 86 0.82 -15.80 -4.16
C LEU A 86 2.22 -15.22 -4.33
N VAL A 87 2.32 -13.92 -4.54
CA VAL A 87 3.59 -13.20 -4.62
C VAL A 87 3.82 -12.45 -3.31
N PRO A 88 4.74 -12.89 -2.43
CA PRO A 88 4.99 -12.20 -1.17
C PRO A 88 5.62 -10.82 -1.45
N ARG A 89 5.03 -9.78 -0.87
CA ARG A 89 5.52 -8.40 -0.98
C ARG A 89 5.60 -7.76 0.41
N PRO A 90 6.75 -7.80 1.08
CA PRO A 90 6.94 -7.07 2.33
C PRO A 90 6.75 -5.57 2.09
N LEU A 91 6.04 -4.90 3.00
CA LEU A 91 5.93 -3.45 3.00
C LEU A 91 7.08 -2.86 3.81
N PHE A 92 7.75 -1.86 3.23
CA PHE A 92 8.82 -1.09 3.86
C PHE A 92 8.46 0.39 3.80
N ALA A 93 9.00 1.15 4.75
CA ALA A 93 8.91 2.60 4.78
C ALA A 93 10.22 3.18 5.30
N LEU A 94 10.57 4.37 4.82
CA LEU A 94 11.61 5.22 5.41
C LEU A 94 11.06 5.93 6.66
N PRO A 95 11.93 6.45 7.54
CA PRO A 95 11.49 7.30 8.65
C PRO A 95 10.66 8.50 8.16
N VAL A 96 9.65 8.93 8.93
CA VAL A 96 8.74 10.02 8.53
C VAL A 96 9.49 11.30 8.15
N GLU A 97 10.46 11.72 8.97
CA GLU A 97 11.29 12.91 8.71
C GLU A 97 12.61 12.53 8.03
N HIS A 98 12.60 11.54 7.12
CA HIS A 98 13.81 11.10 6.45
C HIS A 98 14.44 12.23 5.64
N ARG A 99 15.73 12.47 5.91
CA ARG A 99 16.56 13.51 5.30
C ARG A 99 17.98 12.99 5.19
N TRP A 100 18.76 13.62 4.31
CA TRP A 100 20.17 13.30 4.09
C TRP A 100 21.02 14.56 4.07
N ALA A 101 22.33 14.38 4.26
CA ALA A 101 23.30 15.43 3.97
C ALA A 101 23.44 15.60 2.45
N ARG A 102 23.43 16.84 1.98
CA ARG A 102 23.58 17.17 0.55
C ARG A 102 24.87 16.59 -0.02
N VAL A 103 24.77 16.02 -1.21
CA VAL A 103 25.91 15.64 -2.06
C VAL A 103 25.83 16.47 -3.34
N PRO A 104 26.90 17.19 -3.72
CA PRO A 104 26.89 18.03 -4.92
C PRO A 104 26.47 17.25 -6.18
N GLY A 105 25.58 17.84 -6.97
CA GLY A 105 25.09 17.32 -8.24
C GLY A 105 24.12 16.14 -8.15
N VAL A 106 23.78 15.67 -6.96
CA VAL A 106 22.93 14.48 -6.76
C VAL A 106 21.73 14.82 -5.88
N THR A 107 20.53 14.35 -6.21
CA THR A 107 19.37 14.37 -5.31
C THR A 107 18.54 13.09 -5.53
N LEU A 108 17.51 12.88 -4.70
CA LEU A 108 16.59 11.74 -4.77
C LEU A 108 15.16 12.25 -4.95
N LEU A 109 14.30 11.42 -5.55
CA LEU A 109 12.87 11.68 -5.71
C LEU A 109 12.07 10.37 -5.62
N GLY A 110 10.75 10.47 -5.39
CA GLY A 110 9.88 9.30 -5.28
C GLY A 110 10.30 8.35 -4.17
N ASP A 111 10.09 7.05 -4.36
CA ASP A 111 10.41 6.03 -3.34
C ASP A 111 11.88 6.05 -2.89
N ALA A 112 12.81 6.48 -3.74
CA ALA A 112 14.21 6.62 -3.35
C ALA A 112 14.41 7.70 -2.26
N ALA A 113 13.57 8.74 -2.26
CA ALA A 113 13.58 9.82 -1.29
C ALA A 113 12.69 9.55 -0.07
N HIS A 114 11.51 8.94 -0.28
CA HIS A 114 10.44 8.92 0.72
C HIS A 114 9.47 7.75 0.60
N LEU A 115 9.98 6.55 0.29
CA LEU A 115 9.21 5.31 0.37
C LEU A 115 8.36 5.26 1.65
N SER A 116 7.05 5.11 1.49
CA SER A 116 6.06 5.13 2.57
C SER A 116 5.07 3.97 2.41
N LEU A 117 4.27 3.72 3.44
CA LEU A 117 3.24 2.68 3.37
C LEU A 117 2.19 3.03 2.31
N PRO A 118 1.72 2.06 1.51
CA PRO A 118 0.80 2.35 0.41
C PRO A 118 -0.53 2.92 0.92
N ASN A 119 -0.82 4.16 0.54
CA ASN A 119 -2.12 4.83 0.70
C ASN A 119 -2.76 5.19 -0.65
N GLY A 120 -2.14 4.77 -1.77
CA GLY A 120 -2.58 5.10 -3.12
C GLY A 120 -1.89 6.31 -3.76
N GLU A 121 -1.10 7.08 -3.01
CA GLU A 121 -0.54 8.36 -3.48
C GLU A 121 0.94 8.35 -3.88
N GLY A 122 1.69 7.29 -3.55
CA GLY A 122 3.14 7.25 -3.78
C GLY A 122 3.56 7.54 -5.22
N ALA A 123 2.85 6.99 -6.21
CA ALA A 123 3.13 7.23 -7.63
C ALA A 123 2.85 8.69 -8.03
N ASN A 124 1.74 9.28 -7.57
CA ASN A 124 1.41 10.68 -7.82
C ASN A 124 2.46 11.60 -7.19
N LEU A 125 2.92 11.26 -5.98
CA LEU A 125 3.93 12.03 -5.27
C LEU A 125 5.28 11.99 -5.98
N ALA A 126 5.71 10.83 -6.47
CA ALA A 126 6.93 10.71 -7.28
C ALA A 126 6.84 11.51 -8.59
N MET A 127 5.69 11.49 -9.25
CA MET A 127 5.46 12.32 -10.45
C MET A 127 5.48 13.81 -10.12
N TYR A 128 4.92 14.21 -8.97
CA TYR A 128 4.94 15.58 -8.52
C TYR A 128 6.37 16.05 -8.20
N ASP A 129 7.16 15.21 -7.53
CA ASP A 129 8.58 15.50 -7.32
C ASP A 129 9.34 15.73 -8.62
N ALA A 130 9.14 14.85 -9.62
CA ALA A 130 9.80 14.97 -10.90
C ALA A 130 9.46 16.30 -11.60
N ALA A 131 8.19 16.72 -11.52
CA ALA A 131 7.75 18.00 -12.05
C ALA A 131 8.39 19.19 -11.31
N GLU A 132 8.44 19.16 -9.98
CA GLU A 132 9.02 20.24 -9.17
C GLU A 132 10.55 20.33 -9.34
N LEU A 133 11.25 19.19 -9.38
CA LEU A 133 12.68 19.15 -9.68
C LEU A 133 12.97 19.70 -11.08
N GLY A 134 12.18 19.30 -12.09
CA GLY A 134 12.32 19.81 -13.45
C GLY A 134 12.13 21.33 -13.55
N LYS A 135 11.15 21.88 -12.84
CA LYS A 135 10.92 23.34 -12.76
C LYS A 135 12.09 24.05 -12.09
N ALA A 136 12.59 23.53 -10.97
CA ALA A 136 13.73 24.13 -10.27
C ALA A 136 14.98 24.15 -11.16
N LEU A 137 15.28 23.05 -11.85
CA LEU A 137 16.42 22.98 -12.77
C LEU A 137 16.27 23.96 -13.95
N ALA A 138 15.07 24.12 -14.50
CA ALA A 138 14.80 25.04 -15.59
C ALA A 138 14.90 26.51 -15.17
N ALA A 139 14.56 26.84 -13.92
CA ALA A 139 14.61 28.19 -13.37
C ALA A 139 16.04 28.66 -13.04
N HIS A 140 16.99 27.73 -12.83
CA HIS A 140 18.35 27.99 -12.37
C HIS A 140 19.41 27.45 -13.35
N PRO A 141 19.49 27.95 -14.60
CA PRO A 141 20.43 27.45 -15.60
C PRO A 141 21.88 27.70 -15.17
N GLY A 142 22.68 26.63 -15.09
CA GLY A 142 24.07 26.69 -14.63
C GLY A 142 24.26 26.71 -13.11
N GLU A 143 23.16 26.75 -12.35
CA GLU A 143 23.16 26.82 -10.88
C GLU A 143 22.48 25.58 -10.27
N VAL A 144 23.01 24.39 -10.58
CA VAL A 144 22.41 23.10 -10.16
C VAL A 144 22.23 23.02 -8.64
N GLU A 145 23.20 23.47 -7.84
CA GLU A 145 23.06 23.40 -6.37
C GLU A 145 21.93 24.27 -5.83
N THR A 146 21.67 25.43 -6.44
CA THR A 146 20.54 26.29 -6.10
C THR A 146 19.23 25.56 -6.39
N ALA A 147 19.10 24.97 -7.59
CA ALA A 147 17.92 24.20 -7.98
C ALA A 147 17.64 23.01 -7.05
N LEU A 148 18.66 22.21 -6.74
CA LEU A 148 18.52 21.04 -5.88
C LEU A 148 18.14 21.43 -4.45
N THR A 149 18.73 22.51 -3.92
CA THR A 149 18.40 23.02 -2.59
C THR A 149 16.96 23.51 -2.51
N GLU A 150 16.48 24.21 -3.54
CA GLU A 150 15.10 24.67 -3.61
C GLU A 150 14.11 23.50 -3.66
N TYR A 151 14.38 22.52 -4.53
CA TYR A 151 13.57 21.30 -4.66
C TYR A 151 13.50 20.52 -3.34
N GLU A 152 14.64 20.19 -2.73
CA GLU A 152 14.68 19.39 -1.50
C GLU A 152 13.96 20.10 -0.34
N ARG A 153 14.12 21.43 -0.22
CA ARG A 153 13.45 22.23 0.81
C ARG A 153 11.92 22.09 0.76
N ALA A 154 11.35 22.06 -0.46
CA ALA A 154 9.92 21.90 -0.66
C ALA A 154 9.45 20.45 -0.55
N MET A 155 10.27 19.50 -1.02
CA MET A 155 9.94 18.08 -1.05
C MET A 155 9.88 17.48 0.38
N PHE A 156 10.87 17.76 1.25
CA PHE A 156 10.93 17.12 2.57
C PHE A 156 9.64 17.25 3.43
N PRO A 157 9.05 18.44 3.65
CA PRO A 157 7.82 18.54 4.45
C PRO A 157 6.63 17.82 3.80
N ARG A 158 6.55 17.83 2.46
CA ARG A 158 5.52 17.10 1.71
C ARG A 158 5.67 15.59 1.91
N SER A 159 6.90 15.08 1.85
CA SER A 159 7.21 13.68 2.08
C SER A 159 6.89 13.22 3.50
N ALA A 160 7.19 14.03 4.50
CA ALA A 160 6.84 13.74 5.89
C ALA A 160 5.33 13.67 6.12
N ALA A 161 4.57 14.59 5.50
CA ALA A 161 3.12 14.55 5.53
C ALA A 161 2.57 13.27 4.89
N ALA A 162 3.06 12.90 3.70
CA ALA A 162 2.65 11.68 3.01
C ALA A 162 3.00 10.40 3.81
N ALA A 163 4.17 10.34 4.42
CA ALA A 163 4.57 9.22 5.26
C ALA A 163 3.68 9.08 6.50
N THR A 164 3.35 10.21 7.15
CA THR A 164 2.42 10.23 8.29
C THR A 164 1.03 9.74 7.89
N GLU A 165 0.53 10.20 6.75
CA GLU A 165 -0.76 9.78 6.21
C GLU A 165 -0.76 8.28 5.89
N GLY A 166 0.31 7.76 5.28
CA GLY A 166 0.45 6.33 4.99
C GLY A 166 0.39 5.46 6.25
N ILE A 167 1.04 5.90 7.34
CA ILE A 167 0.95 5.23 8.64
C ILE A 167 -0.48 5.28 9.19
N HIS A 168 -1.13 6.44 9.11
CA HIS A 168 -2.50 6.61 9.59
C HIS A 168 -3.51 5.71 8.85
N VAL A 169 -3.45 5.69 7.51
CA VAL A 169 -4.31 4.82 6.69
C VAL A 169 -4.06 3.35 6.99
N HIS A 170 -2.78 2.95 7.15
CA HIS A 170 -2.45 1.58 7.53
C HIS A 170 -3.05 1.20 8.90
N GLU A 171 -3.00 2.11 9.88
CA GLU A 171 -3.61 1.91 11.20
C GLU A 171 -5.14 1.81 11.12
N LEU A 172 -5.80 2.64 10.32
CA LEU A 172 -7.25 2.55 10.11
C LEU A 172 -7.68 1.18 9.54
N PHE A 173 -6.83 0.57 8.71
CA PHE A 173 -7.16 -0.67 8.01
C PHE A 173 -6.79 -1.93 8.80
N TYR A 174 -5.67 -1.91 9.54
CA TYR A 174 -5.10 -3.10 10.16
C TYR A 174 -4.67 -2.90 11.61
N GLY A 175 -4.91 -1.73 12.19
CA GLY A 175 -4.69 -1.47 13.61
C GLY A 175 -5.62 -2.29 14.49
N ASP A 176 -5.43 -2.16 15.81
CA ASP A 176 -6.19 -2.93 16.80
C ASP A 176 -7.71 -2.65 16.75
N GLU A 177 -8.09 -1.47 16.26
CA GLU A 177 -9.48 -1.04 16.12
C GLU A 177 -10.11 -1.38 14.75
N ALA A 178 -9.40 -2.08 13.86
CA ALA A 178 -9.98 -2.50 12.59
C ALA A 178 -11.16 -3.48 12.81
N PRO A 179 -12.29 -3.35 12.08
CA PRO A 179 -12.56 -2.38 11.01
C PRO A 179 -13.19 -1.05 11.48
N HIS A 180 -13.43 -0.89 12.78
CA HIS A 180 -14.17 0.25 13.34
C HIS A 180 -13.49 1.59 13.09
N GLY A 181 -12.15 1.65 13.06
CA GLY A 181 -11.42 2.87 12.67
C GLY A 181 -11.88 3.42 11.32
N LEU A 182 -11.95 2.57 10.30
CA LEU A 182 -12.42 2.95 8.97
C LEU A 182 -13.91 3.29 8.95
N ILE A 183 -14.74 2.54 9.69
CA ILE A 183 -16.17 2.82 9.81
C ILE A 183 -16.38 4.23 10.39
N ASN A 184 -15.69 4.54 11.48
CA ASN A 184 -15.78 5.84 12.17
C ASN A 184 -15.36 6.99 11.24
N MET A 185 -14.33 6.80 10.42
CA MET A 185 -13.94 7.79 9.42
C MET A 185 -15.07 8.09 8.43
N PHE A 186 -15.78 7.06 7.95
CA PHE A 186 -16.90 7.24 7.01
C PHE A 186 -18.18 7.77 7.65
N THR A 187 -18.44 7.39 8.91
CA THR A 187 -19.65 7.81 9.64
C THR A 187 -19.47 9.12 10.41
N GLY A 188 -18.25 9.68 10.41
CA GLY A 188 -17.91 10.95 11.06
C GLY A 188 -17.64 10.85 12.57
N GLY A 189 -17.57 9.62 13.11
CA GLY A 189 -17.58 9.33 14.55
C GLY A 189 -18.88 9.79 15.20
N GLU A 190 -19.40 9.07 16.19
CA GLU A 190 -20.41 9.68 17.06
C GLU A 190 -19.79 10.93 17.70
N GLN A 191 -20.19 12.11 17.23
CA GLN A 191 -20.05 13.33 18.02
C GLN A 191 -20.90 13.12 19.26
N THR A 192 -20.31 12.57 20.32
CA THR A 192 -20.94 12.53 21.63
C THR A 192 -21.12 13.99 22.07
N PRO A 193 -22.35 14.46 22.36
CA PRO A 193 -22.58 15.81 22.85
C PRO A 193 -21.96 16.07 24.22
#